data_AF-A0A1Y1N3X6-F1
#
_entry.id   AF-A0A1Y1N3X6-F1
#
_cell.length_a   1.000
_cell.length_b   1.000
_cell.length_c   1.000
_cell.angle_alpha   90.00
_cell.angle_beta   90.00
_cell.angle_gamma   90.00
#
_symmetry.space_group_name_H-M   'P 1'
#
loop_
_entity.id
_entity.type
_entity.pdbx_description
1 polymer ?
#
loop_
_entity_poly.entity_id
_entity_poly.type
_entity_poly.pdbx_seq_one_letter_code
_entity_poly.pdbx_strand_id
1 'polypeptide(L)'
;MPVALLAKELSDYWPYLPGMDWQKPVMSIRNIGYIGLRSVDSFERLLIDNLGITAFGMEEIEKYGIHQCVHMALDRIDPTHTKSLHVSFDIDSIDSLEAPSTGTPVRGGLTLREGIHLMEIVHKTGRLNAIDLVEVNPSIGTGHDVALTVSAATHIITAAFGYSRKGLRPKVHDLPIQTPPSST
;
A
#
# COMPACT_ATOMS: atom_id res chain seq x y z
N MET A 1 -14.08 1.14 9.79
CA MET A 1 -13.91 -0.33 9.77
C MET A 1 -14.39 -0.98 8.45
N PRO A 2 -13.86 -0.59 7.28
CA PRO A 2 -14.29 -1.18 6.00
C PRO A 2 -13.97 -2.68 5.89
N VAL A 3 -12.85 -3.12 6.46
CA VAL A 3 -12.43 -4.54 6.43
C VAL A 3 -13.42 -5.46 7.14
N ALA A 4 -14.02 -5.01 8.24
CA ALA A 4 -14.99 -5.81 8.99
C ALA A 4 -16.21 -6.19 8.13
N LEU A 5 -16.63 -5.32 7.20
CA LEU A 5 -17.75 -5.56 6.29
C LEU A 5 -17.41 -6.50 5.11
N LEU A 6 -16.13 -6.83 4.91
CA LEU A 6 -15.67 -7.69 3.81
C LEU A 6 -15.26 -9.09 4.29
N ALA A 7 -14.87 -9.22 5.57
CA ALA A 7 -14.36 -10.45 6.15
C ALA A 7 -15.48 -11.41 6.59
N LYS A 8 -15.43 -12.65 6.10
CA LYS A 8 -16.40 -13.71 6.43
C LYS A 8 -16.43 -14.03 7.92
N GLU A 9 -15.26 -14.10 8.54
CA GLU A 9 -15.07 -14.43 9.96
C GLU A 9 -15.62 -13.34 10.91
N LEU A 10 -15.91 -12.15 10.40
CA LEU A 10 -16.46 -11.05 11.18
C LEU A 10 -17.97 -10.85 10.96
N SER A 11 -18.58 -11.56 10.00
CA SER A 11 -19.97 -11.34 9.61
C SER A 11 -21.00 -11.64 10.71
N ASP A 12 -20.70 -12.58 11.60
CA ASP A 12 -21.56 -12.91 12.74
C ASP A 12 -21.62 -11.78 13.81
N TYR A 13 -20.67 -10.84 13.78
CA TYR A 13 -20.59 -9.72 14.72
C TYR A 13 -21.23 -8.44 14.18
N TRP A 14 -21.77 -8.46 12.95
CA TRP A 14 -22.34 -7.26 12.36
C TRP A 14 -23.64 -6.87 13.06
N PRO A 15 -23.79 -5.60 13.50
CA PRO A 15 -25.10 -5.10 13.84
C PRO A 15 -25.97 -5.03 12.57
N TYR A 16 -27.28 -4.88 12.76
CA TYR A 16 -28.12 -4.47 11.64
C TYR A 16 -27.69 -3.08 11.16
N LEU A 17 -27.39 -2.96 9.86
CA LEU A 17 -26.92 -1.73 9.23
C LEU A 17 -27.96 -1.25 8.20
N PRO A 18 -28.82 -0.27 8.55
CA PRO A 18 -29.80 0.28 7.63
C PRO A 18 -29.16 0.78 6.33
N GLY A 19 -29.68 0.34 5.18
CA GLY A 19 -29.17 0.75 3.85
C GLY A 19 -27.97 -0.05 3.35
N MET A 20 -27.52 -1.07 4.09
CA MET A 20 -26.44 -1.97 3.70
C MET A 20 -26.93 -3.41 3.44
N ASP A 21 -28.21 -3.61 3.11
CA ASP A 21 -28.77 -4.95 2.84
C ASP A 21 -28.11 -5.66 1.64
N TRP A 22 -27.41 -4.91 0.79
CA TRP A 22 -26.63 -5.42 -0.33
C TRP A 22 -25.26 -5.97 0.07
N GLN A 23 -24.76 -5.61 1.27
CA GLN A 23 -23.43 -5.95 1.73
C GLN A 23 -23.33 -7.46 2.02
N LYS A 24 -22.29 -8.09 1.48
CA LYS A 24 -21.99 -9.51 1.72
C LYS A 24 -20.50 -9.67 2.00
N PRO A 25 -20.10 -10.53 2.95
CA PRO A 25 -18.69 -10.80 3.17
C PRO A 25 -18.13 -11.61 2.00
N VAL A 26 -17.06 -11.12 1.38
CA VAL A 26 -16.53 -11.69 0.13
C VAL A 26 -15.18 -12.39 0.30
N MET A 27 -14.45 -12.14 1.38
CA MET A 27 -13.09 -12.67 1.57
C MET A 27 -12.84 -13.21 2.98
N SER A 28 -11.85 -14.10 3.11
CA SER A 28 -11.39 -14.58 4.42
C SER A 28 -10.41 -13.55 4.99
N ILE A 29 -10.46 -13.34 6.31
CA ILE A 29 -9.52 -12.50 7.05
C ILE A 29 -8.07 -12.98 6.90
N ARG A 30 -7.87 -14.28 6.63
CA ARG A 30 -6.54 -14.88 6.38
C ARG A 30 -5.91 -14.43 5.06
N ASN A 31 -6.70 -13.85 4.15
CA ASN A 31 -6.21 -13.30 2.89
C ASN A 31 -5.92 -11.79 2.99
N ILE A 32 -5.83 -11.24 4.21
CA ILE A 32 -5.50 -9.84 4.48
C ILE A 32 -4.14 -9.75 5.16
N GLY A 33 -3.34 -8.79 4.69
CA GLY A 33 -2.05 -8.44 5.28
C GLY A 33 -2.01 -6.94 5.56
N TYR A 34 -1.71 -6.56 6.81
CA TYR A 34 -1.44 -5.17 7.19
C TYR A 34 0.06 -4.90 7.22
N ILE A 35 0.48 -3.76 6.67
CA ILE A 35 1.87 -3.28 6.70
C ILE A 35 1.87 -1.84 7.20
N GLY A 36 2.79 -1.49 8.10
CA GLY A 36 2.95 -0.11 8.60
C GLY A 36 2.03 0.25 9.76
N LEU A 37 1.47 -0.74 10.46
CA LEU A 37 0.66 -0.50 11.65
C LEU A 37 1.50 0.20 12.75
N ARG A 38 0.98 1.29 13.30
CA ARG A 38 1.63 2.01 14.41
C ARG A 38 0.71 2.64 15.46
N SER A 39 -0.58 2.78 15.16
CA SER A 39 -1.58 3.33 16.09
C SER A 39 -2.85 2.49 16.05
N VAL A 40 -2.73 1.22 16.46
CA VAL A 40 -3.83 0.24 16.45
C VAL A 40 -4.60 0.34 17.77
N ASP A 41 -5.93 0.41 17.71
CA ASP A 41 -6.77 0.34 18.91
C ASP A 41 -6.66 -1.03 19.60
N SER A 42 -6.90 -1.05 20.90
CA SER A 42 -6.94 -2.26 21.73
C SER A 42 -7.84 -3.38 21.19
N PHE A 43 -9.03 -3.07 20.65
CA PHE A 43 -9.91 -4.09 20.08
C PHE A 43 -9.45 -4.56 18.71
N GLU A 44 -8.93 -3.65 17.87
CA GLU A 44 -8.29 -4.04 16.60
C GLU A 44 -7.10 -4.96 16.83
N ARG A 45 -6.27 -4.66 17.84
CA ARG A 45 -5.14 -5.50 18.24
C ARG A 45 -5.61 -6.88 18.70
N LEU A 46 -6.65 -6.94 19.52
CA LEU A 46 -7.26 -8.19 19.97
C LEU A 46 -7.74 -9.04 18.78
N LEU A 47 -8.37 -8.42 17.76
CA LEU A 47 -8.82 -9.11 16.56
C LEU A 47 -7.66 -9.64 15.72
N ILE A 48 -6.61 -8.84 15.54
CA ILE A 48 -5.41 -9.25 14.81
C ILE A 48 -4.79 -10.49 15.46
N ASP A 49 -4.61 -10.46 16.78
CA ASP A 49 -3.97 -11.54 17.52
C ASP A 49 -4.86 -12.80 17.56
N ASN A 50 -6.16 -12.66 17.86
CA ASN A 50 -7.07 -13.81 17.99
C ASN A 50 -7.42 -14.48 16.66
N LEU A 51 -7.53 -13.71 15.57
CA LEU A 51 -7.87 -14.25 14.26
C LEU A 51 -6.64 -14.62 13.44
N GLY A 52 -5.43 -14.37 13.96
CA GLY A 52 -4.16 -14.64 13.29
C GLY A 52 -4.03 -13.84 11.99
N ILE A 53 -4.46 -12.58 12.00
CA ILE A 53 -4.36 -11.70 10.83
C ILE A 53 -2.89 -11.41 10.60
N THR A 54 -2.44 -11.50 9.35
CA THR A 54 -1.06 -11.15 9.02
C THR A 54 -0.89 -9.65 9.19
N ALA A 55 -0.01 -9.23 10.10
CA ALA A 55 0.26 -7.84 10.37
C ALA A 55 1.74 -7.61 10.62
N PHE A 56 2.27 -6.55 10.04
CA PHE A 56 3.63 -6.06 10.28
C PHE A 56 3.55 -4.57 10.60
N GLY A 57 3.77 -4.25 11.86
CA GLY A 57 3.87 -2.89 12.32
C GLY A 57 5.24 -2.28 12.06
N MET A 58 5.41 -1.04 12.50
CA MET A 58 6.68 -0.33 12.36
C MET A 58 7.83 -1.01 13.11
N GLU A 59 7.56 -1.67 14.24
CA GLU A 59 8.56 -2.47 14.97
C GLU A 59 9.11 -3.63 14.12
N GLU A 60 8.24 -4.37 13.42
CA GLU A 60 8.70 -5.42 12.50
C GLU A 60 9.45 -4.84 11.30
N ILE A 61 9.02 -3.69 10.79
CA ILE A 61 9.69 -3.02 9.66
C ILE A 61 11.09 -2.55 10.07
N GLU A 62 11.26 -2.00 11.27
CA GLU A 62 12.57 -1.64 11.81
C GLU A 62 13.48 -2.86 11.97
N LYS A 63 12.92 -3.99 12.41
CA LYS A 63 13.66 -5.22 12.66
C LYS A 63 14.06 -5.97 11.39
N TYR A 64 13.16 -6.10 10.43
CA TYR A 64 13.32 -6.96 9.25
C TYR A 64 13.53 -6.18 7.95
N GLY A 65 13.22 -4.89 7.95
CA GLY A 65 13.15 -4.05 6.76
C GLY A 65 11.88 -4.28 5.94
N ILE A 66 11.39 -3.22 5.30
CA ILE A 66 10.17 -3.26 4.49
C ILE A 66 10.17 -4.37 3.43
N HIS A 67 11.33 -4.67 2.83
CA HIS A 67 11.44 -5.68 1.78
C HIS A 67 11.01 -7.07 2.28
N GLN A 68 11.56 -7.47 3.43
CA GLN A 68 11.27 -8.78 4.01
C GLN A 68 9.83 -8.83 4.52
N CYS A 69 9.33 -7.77 5.16
CA CYS A 69 7.95 -7.67 5.64
C CYS A 69 6.93 -7.87 4.52
N VAL A 70 7.11 -7.20 3.37
CA VAL A 70 6.18 -7.32 2.24
C VAL A 70 6.20 -8.73 1.66
N HIS A 71 7.37 -9.35 1.49
CA HIS A 71 7.46 -10.74 1.02
C HIS A 71 6.79 -11.73 1.98
N MET A 72 7.09 -11.63 3.28
CA MET A 72 6.45 -12.48 4.29
C MET A 72 4.93 -12.28 4.34
N ALA A 73 4.44 -11.06 4.12
CA ALA A 73 3.00 -10.80 4.05
C ALA A 73 2.37 -11.47 2.82
N LEU A 74 2.94 -11.28 1.64
CA LEU A 74 2.44 -11.89 0.40
C LEU A 74 2.39 -13.43 0.50
N ASP A 75 3.45 -14.03 1.03
CA ASP A 75 3.55 -15.48 1.20
C ASP A 75 2.52 -16.01 2.22
N ARG A 76 2.18 -15.24 3.26
CA ARG A 76 1.18 -15.63 4.26
C ARG A 76 -0.25 -15.50 3.77
N ILE A 77 -0.58 -14.41 3.07
CA ILE A 77 -1.95 -14.16 2.62
C ILE A 77 -2.33 -15.02 1.41
N ASP A 78 -1.36 -15.44 0.61
CA ASP A 78 -1.56 -16.30 -0.57
C ASP A 78 -0.33 -17.16 -0.88
N PRO A 79 -0.10 -18.26 -0.14
CA PRO A 79 1.08 -19.12 -0.31
C PRO A 79 1.22 -19.78 -1.69
N THR A 80 0.14 -19.85 -2.47
CA THR A 80 0.16 -20.42 -3.82
C THR A 80 0.50 -19.40 -4.90
N HIS A 81 0.51 -18.11 -4.57
CA HIS A 81 0.84 -17.00 -5.47
C HIS A 81 -0.07 -16.96 -6.71
N THR A 82 -1.33 -17.37 -6.55
CA THR A 82 -2.30 -17.51 -7.65
C THR A 82 -3.38 -16.44 -7.63
N LYS A 83 -3.60 -15.77 -6.50
CA LYS A 83 -4.69 -14.81 -6.35
C LYS A 83 -4.29 -13.43 -6.85
N SER A 84 -5.27 -12.71 -7.37
CA SER A 84 -5.17 -11.27 -7.62
C SER A 84 -4.94 -10.51 -6.32
N LEU A 85 -4.13 -9.46 -6.39
CA LEU A 85 -3.82 -8.57 -5.29
C LEU A 85 -4.63 -7.28 -5.42
N HIS A 86 -5.18 -6.84 -4.30
CA HIS A 86 -5.73 -5.51 -4.10
C HIS A 86 -4.91 -4.83 -3.01
N VAL A 87 -4.39 -3.63 -3.30
CA VAL A 87 -3.76 -2.78 -2.29
C VAL A 87 -4.67 -1.60 -1.95
N SER A 88 -5.19 -1.58 -0.72
CA SER A 88 -5.79 -0.38 -0.15
C SER A 88 -4.71 0.38 0.59
N PHE A 89 -4.21 1.45 0.00
CA PHE A 89 -3.11 2.27 0.50
C PHE A 89 -3.66 3.53 1.16
N ASP A 90 -3.56 3.62 2.47
CA ASP A 90 -3.82 4.85 3.21
C ASP A 90 -2.60 5.76 3.14
N ILE A 91 -2.76 7.01 2.68
CA ILE A 91 -1.63 7.94 2.60
C ILE A 91 -1.04 8.22 3.99
N ASP A 92 -1.84 8.09 5.05
CA ASP A 92 -1.39 8.25 6.42
C ASP A 92 -0.48 7.11 6.89
N SER A 93 -0.30 6.05 6.09
CA SER A 93 0.72 5.02 6.36
C SER A 93 2.14 5.55 6.14
N ILE A 94 2.29 6.57 5.29
CA ILE A 94 3.55 7.32 5.12
C ILE A 94 3.74 8.25 6.31
N ASP A 95 5.00 8.48 6.70
CA ASP A 95 5.32 9.40 7.78
C ASP A 95 4.77 10.81 7.50
N SER A 96 4.21 11.44 8.54
CA SER A 96 3.66 12.79 8.48
C SER A 96 4.63 13.86 7.95
N LEU A 97 5.95 13.62 7.98
CA LEU A 97 6.95 14.50 7.38
C LEU A 97 6.94 14.48 5.84
N GLU A 98 6.44 13.41 5.23
CA GLU A 98 6.36 13.23 3.77
C GLU A 98 4.91 13.29 3.25
N ALA A 99 3.92 12.98 4.09
CA ALA A 99 2.49 13.06 3.78
C ALA A 99 1.66 13.75 4.89
N PRO A 100 1.86 15.06 5.12
CA PRO A 100 1.17 15.79 6.19
C PRO A 100 -0.34 16.06 5.96
N SER A 101 -0.81 16.11 4.71
CA SER A 101 -2.19 16.51 4.36
C SER A 101 -3.16 15.35 4.38
N THR A 102 -3.41 14.82 5.58
CA THR A 102 -4.36 13.73 5.87
C THR A 102 -5.10 13.99 7.19
N GLY A 103 -6.20 13.27 7.44
CA GLY A 103 -7.02 13.45 8.64
C GLY A 103 -6.33 13.05 9.95
N THR A 104 -5.41 12.09 9.89
CA THR A 104 -4.79 11.46 11.06
C THR A 104 -3.25 11.36 10.90
N PRO A 105 -2.53 12.49 10.81
CA PRO A 105 -1.08 12.46 10.63
C PRO A 105 -0.39 11.94 11.90
N VAL A 106 0.31 10.82 11.79
CA VAL A 106 1.07 10.20 12.89
C VAL A 106 2.55 10.08 12.49
N ARG A 107 3.47 10.48 13.38
CA ARG A 107 4.92 10.33 13.18
C ARG A 107 5.37 8.87 13.37
N GLY A 108 6.55 8.54 12.83
CA GLY A 108 7.10 7.19 12.83
C GLY A 108 6.41 6.28 11.82
N GLY A 109 5.96 6.84 10.70
CA GLY A 109 5.35 6.07 9.59
C GLY A 109 6.39 5.50 8.63
N LEU A 110 5.92 4.88 7.56
CA LEU A 110 6.78 4.46 6.46
C LEU A 110 7.44 5.68 5.83
N THR A 111 8.72 5.59 5.50
CA THR A 111 9.31 6.55 4.57
C THR A 111 8.69 6.37 3.19
N LEU A 112 8.65 7.43 2.37
CA LEU A 112 8.20 7.39 0.99
C LEU A 112 9.00 6.37 0.17
N ARG A 113 10.28 6.20 0.49
CA ARG A 113 11.14 5.18 -0.14
C ARG A 113 10.65 3.75 0.14
N GLU A 114 10.15 3.49 1.34
CA GLU A 114 9.59 2.19 1.75
C GLU A 114 8.22 1.97 1.11
N GLY A 115 7.35 2.97 1.12
CA GLY A 115 6.05 2.91 0.43
C GLY A 115 6.20 2.63 -1.07
N ILE A 116 7.11 3.35 -1.76
CA ILE A 116 7.42 3.10 -3.17
C ILE A 116 7.96 1.67 -3.35
N HIS A 117 8.86 1.22 -2.47
CA HIS A 117 9.44 -0.13 -2.58
C HIS A 117 8.41 -1.23 -2.40
N LEU A 118 7.46 -1.05 -1.48
CA LEU A 118 6.32 -1.94 -1.30
C LEU A 118 5.54 -2.05 -2.62
N MET A 119 5.16 -0.93 -3.23
CA MET A 119 4.41 -0.95 -4.49
C MET A 119 5.22 -1.53 -5.65
N GLU A 120 6.53 -1.30 -5.71
CA GLU A 120 7.41 -1.94 -6.69
C GLU A 120 7.45 -3.46 -6.51
N ILE A 121 7.46 -3.99 -5.28
CA ILE A 121 7.40 -5.44 -5.02
C ILE A 121 6.05 -5.99 -5.48
N VAL A 122 4.96 -5.34 -5.07
CA VAL A 122 3.60 -5.77 -5.42
C VAL A 122 3.41 -5.75 -6.94
N HIS A 123 3.84 -4.70 -7.64
CA HIS A 123 3.79 -4.62 -9.10
C HIS A 123 4.56 -5.78 -9.76
N LYS A 124 5.78 -6.07 -9.28
CA LYS A 124 6.62 -7.16 -9.82
C LYS A 124 6.01 -8.55 -9.69
N THR A 125 5.00 -8.73 -8.84
CA THR A 125 4.25 -10.00 -8.81
C THR A 125 3.47 -10.25 -10.09
N GLY A 126 3.12 -9.20 -10.86
CA GLY A 126 2.23 -9.29 -12.02
C GLY A 126 0.77 -9.57 -11.64
N ARG A 127 0.42 -9.52 -10.35
CA ARG A 127 -0.92 -9.88 -9.82
C ARG A 127 -1.71 -8.69 -9.28
N LEU A 128 -1.19 -7.47 -9.37
CA LEU A 128 -1.88 -6.28 -8.89
C LEU A 128 -3.04 -5.93 -9.83
N ASN A 129 -4.28 -6.07 -9.34
CA ASN A 129 -5.49 -5.84 -10.13
C ASN A 129 -6.26 -4.59 -9.71
N ALA A 130 -6.12 -4.15 -8.46
CA ALA A 130 -6.81 -2.99 -7.92
C ALA A 130 -5.93 -2.25 -6.92
N ILE A 131 -6.10 -0.93 -6.86
CA ILE A 131 -5.45 -0.05 -5.89
C ILE A 131 -6.47 1.00 -5.47
N ASP A 132 -6.67 1.14 -4.17
CA ASP A 132 -7.31 2.30 -3.58
C ASP A 132 -6.21 3.16 -2.94
N LEU A 133 -6.12 4.44 -3.29
CA LEU A 133 -5.27 5.40 -2.58
C LEU A 133 -6.19 6.40 -1.87
N VAL A 134 -6.19 6.36 -0.54
CA VAL A 134 -7.20 7.02 0.29
C VAL A 134 -6.60 8.06 1.25
N GLU A 135 -7.49 8.81 1.92
CA GLU A 135 -7.18 9.78 2.98
C GLU A 135 -6.28 10.97 2.62
N VAL A 136 -6.11 11.25 1.33
CA VAL A 136 -5.51 12.52 0.90
C VAL A 136 -6.53 13.64 1.10
N ASN A 137 -6.21 14.62 1.96
CA ASN A 137 -7.08 15.75 2.25
C ASN A 137 -6.38 17.10 2.00
N PRO A 138 -6.56 17.69 0.79
CA PRO A 138 -5.95 18.97 0.43
C PRO A 138 -6.42 20.17 1.26
N SER A 139 -7.47 20.04 2.07
CA SER A 139 -7.92 21.10 2.99
C SER A 139 -7.13 21.16 4.30
N ILE A 140 -6.23 20.20 4.54
CA ILE A 140 -5.39 20.13 5.75
C ILE A 140 -3.95 20.52 5.40
N GLY A 141 -3.37 21.43 6.17
CA GLY A 141 -1.98 21.89 6.03
C GLY A 141 -1.82 23.12 5.14
N THR A 142 -0.56 23.48 4.87
CA THR A 142 -0.17 24.56 3.96
C THR A 142 -0.17 24.10 2.50
N GLY A 143 -0.06 25.03 1.55
CA GLY A 143 0.09 24.67 0.13
C GLY A 143 1.34 23.79 -0.14
N HIS A 144 2.38 23.92 0.67
CA HIS A 144 3.56 23.05 0.61
C HIS A 144 3.24 21.63 1.08
N ASP A 145 2.53 21.48 2.20
CA ASP A 145 2.11 20.20 2.78
C ASP A 145 1.23 19.41 1.80
N VAL A 146 0.30 20.12 1.15
CA VAL A 146 -0.56 19.54 0.11
C VAL A 146 0.27 19.06 -1.08
N ALA A 147 1.22 19.88 -1.55
CA ALA A 147 2.09 19.50 -2.66
C ALA A 147 2.97 18.27 -2.33
N LEU A 148 3.49 18.19 -1.10
CA LEU A 148 4.25 17.02 -0.63
C LEU A 148 3.37 15.76 -0.62
N THR A 149 2.19 15.83 -0.04
CA THR A 149 1.27 14.70 0.09
C THR A 149 0.78 14.20 -1.28
N VAL A 150 0.41 15.12 -2.18
CA VAL A 150 0.01 14.79 -3.56
C VAL A 150 1.18 14.20 -4.36
N SER A 151 2.40 14.70 -4.14
CA SER A 151 3.60 14.14 -4.73
C SER A 151 3.87 12.71 -4.22
N ALA A 152 3.77 12.48 -2.91
CA ALA A 152 3.90 11.15 -2.32
C ALA A 152 2.88 10.17 -2.90
N ALA A 153 1.60 10.56 -2.89
CA ALA A 153 0.49 9.84 -3.52
C ALA A 153 0.78 9.45 -4.98
N THR A 154 1.28 10.40 -5.78
CA THR A 154 1.63 10.18 -7.19
C THR A 154 2.75 9.16 -7.34
N HIS A 155 3.78 9.22 -6.50
CA HIS A 155 4.88 8.25 -6.53
C HIS A 155 4.42 6.83 -6.15
N ILE A 156 3.52 6.70 -5.17
CA ILE A 156 2.93 5.41 -4.78
C ILE A 156 2.14 4.80 -5.96
N ILE A 157 1.25 5.58 -6.58
CA ILE A 157 0.45 5.13 -7.72
C ILE A 157 1.37 4.75 -8.90
N THR A 158 2.31 5.60 -9.27
CA THR A 158 3.18 5.34 -10.43
C THR A 158 4.05 4.09 -10.24
N ALA A 159 4.57 3.87 -9.03
CA ALA A 159 5.33 2.64 -8.70
C ALA A 159 4.47 1.37 -8.88
N ALA A 160 3.19 1.45 -8.52
CA ALA A 160 2.25 0.36 -8.68
C ALA A 160 1.96 0.01 -10.16
N PHE A 161 2.11 0.99 -11.05
CA PHE A 161 1.97 0.83 -12.51
C PHE A 161 3.31 0.61 -13.23
N GLY A 162 4.37 0.27 -12.50
CA GLY A 162 5.64 -0.17 -13.08
C GLY A 162 6.66 0.93 -13.31
N TYR A 163 6.43 2.14 -12.77
CA TYR A 163 7.53 3.09 -12.62
C TYR A 163 8.63 2.44 -11.79
N SER A 164 9.85 2.52 -12.31
CA SER A 164 11.04 1.96 -11.68
C SER A 164 11.99 3.10 -11.35
N ARG A 165 12.46 3.15 -10.11
CA ARG A 165 13.51 4.10 -9.70
C ARG A 165 14.85 3.91 -10.45
N LYS A 166 15.04 2.78 -11.15
CA LYS A 166 16.17 2.56 -12.07
C LYS A 166 15.99 3.23 -13.44
N GLY A 167 14.88 3.94 -13.65
CA GLY A 167 14.43 4.39 -14.95
C GLY A 167 13.59 3.33 -15.68
N LEU A 168 12.79 3.80 -16.63
CA LEU A 168 12.06 2.93 -17.56
C LEU A 168 13.04 2.39 -18.60
N ARG A 169 12.93 1.10 -18.92
CA ARG A 169 13.76 0.54 -19.99
C ARG A 169 13.32 1.17 -21.32
N PRO A 170 14.26 1.77 -22.09
CA PRO A 170 13.93 2.27 -23.41
C PRO A 170 13.47 1.11 -24.30
N LYS A 171 12.55 1.38 -25.22
CA LYS A 171 12.13 0.41 -26.25
C LYS A 171 13.20 0.17 -27.32
N VAL A 172 14.31 0.88 -27.24
CA VAL A 172 15.44 0.79 -28.16
C VAL A 172 16.53 -0.05 -27.49
N HIS A 173 17.01 -1.06 -28.19
CA HIS A 173 18.06 -1.96 -27.70
C HIS A 173 19.47 -1.46 -28.05
N ASP A 174 19.60 -0.76 -29.17
CA ASP A 174 20.87 -0.26 -29.67
C ASP A 174 21.09 1.20 -29.28
N LEU A 175 22.34 1.53 -28.97
CA LEU A 175 22.74 2.92 -28.84
C LEU A 175 22.80 3.56 -30.24
N PRO A 176 22.42 4.85 -30.37
CA PRO A 176 22.57 5.54 -31.64
C PRO A 176 24.05 5.55 -32.07
N ILE A 177 24.31 5.13 -33.30
CA ILE A 177 25.64 5.18 -33.91
C ILE A 177 25.90 6.61 -34.38
N GLN A 178 27.11 7.12 -34.16
CA GLN A 178 27.51 8.44 -34.64
C GLN A 178 27.42 8.52 -36.17
N THR A 179 26.65 9.48 -36.68
CA THR A 179 26.66 9.81 -38.12
C THR A 179 27.96 10.54 -38.47
N PRO A 180 28.74 10.07 -39.44
CA PRO A 180 29.92 10.81 -39.90
C PRO A 180 29.50 12.16 -40.51
N PRO A 181 30.35 13.20 -40.44
CA PRO A 181 30.04 14.49 -41.05
C PRO A 181 29.86 14.32 -42.56
N SER A 182 28.83 14.95 -43.12
CA SER A 182 28.61 15.01 -44.56
C SER A 182 29.82 15.67 -45.22
N SER A 183 30.50 14.96 -46.09
CA SER A 183 31.57 15.50 -46.92
C SER A 183 31.00 16.60 -47.82
N THR A 184 31.27 17.86 -47.46
CA THR A 184 31.04 19.05 -48.29
C THR A 184 32.00 19.11 -49.45
#